data_AF-A0A158DTZ0-F1
#
_entry.id   AF-A0A158DTZ0-F1
#
_cell.length_a   1.000
_cell.length_b   1.000
_cell.length_c   1.000
_cell.angle_alpha   90.00
_cell.angle_beta   90.00
_cell.angle_gamma   90.00
#
_symmetry.space_group_name_H-M   'P 1'
#
loop_
_entity.id
_entity.type
_entity.pdbx_description
1 polymer ?
#
loop_
_entity_poly.entity_id
_entity_poly.type
_entity_poly.pdbx_seq_one_letter_code
_entity_poly.pdbx_strand_id
1 'polypeptide(L)' 'MNERGFITATMHELERIKVIEAVCEHRLTMVRAAERLGLCERQISRLARRYVCGKRSG' A
#
# COMPACT_ATOMS: atom_id res chain seq x y z
N MET A 1 -0.93 -0.17 30.52
CA MET A 1 -1.93 0.65 29.81
C MET A 1 -1.47 0.70 28.36
N ASN A 2 -2.18 0.05 27.43
CA ASN A 2 -1.70 -0.06 26.05
C ASN A 2 -1.95 1.27 25.34
N GLU A 3 -0.89 2.05 25.16
CA GLU A 3 -0.87 3.34 24.45
C GLU A 3 -1.13 3.12 22.95
N ARG A 4 -2.40 2.96 22.56
CA ARG A 4 -2.76 3.04 21.15
C ARG A 4 -2.65 4.51 20.72
N GLY A 5 -1.48 4.90 20.21
CA GLY A 5 -1.29 6.18 19.54
C GLY A 5 -2.20 6.29 18.32
N PHE A 6 -2.81 7.45 18.12
CA PHE A 6 -3.63 7.73 16.93
C PHE A 6 -2.73 8.29 15.83
N ILE A 7 -2.82 7.70 14.63
CA ILE A 7 -2.14 8.21 13.44
C ILE A 7 -3.22 8.79 12.53
N THR A 8 -3.10 10.08 12.19
CA THR A 8 -3.97 10.74 11.20
C THR A 8 -3.42 10.48 9.81
N ALA A 9 -4.26 9.99 8.90
CA ALA A 9 -3.94 9.80 7.50
C ALA A 9 -5.08 10.35 6.63
N THR A 10 -4.74 10.86 5.45
CA THR A 10 -5.73 11.26 4.46
C THR A 10 -6.42 10.03 3.84
N MET A 11 -7.63 10.21 3.31
CA MET A 11 -8.35 9.14 2.62
C MET A 11 -7.56 8.58 1.42
N HIS A 12 -6.81 9.44 0.73
CA HIS A 12 -5.96 9.04 -0.39
C HIS A 12 -4.76 8.19 0.06
N GLU A 13 -4.15 8.53 1.21
CA GLU A 13 -3.08 7.70 1.78
C GLU A 13 -3.59 6.33 2.20
N LEU A 14 -4.79 6.26 2.79
CA LEU A 14 -5.45 5.01 3.15
C LEU A 14 -5.79 4.17 1.91
N GLU A 15 -6.34 4.79 0.87
CA GLU A 15 -6.62 4.12 -0.41
C GLU A 15 -5.35 3.52 -1.01
N ARG A 16 -4.27 4.30 -1.05
CA ARG A 16 -2.98 3.83 -1.57
C ARG A 16 -2.47 2.62 -0.79
N ILE A 17 -2.56 2.63 0.53
CA ILE A 17 -2.15 1.49 1.36
C ILE A 17 -2.99 0.25 1.01
N LYS A 18 -4.31 0.38 0.95
CA LYS A 18 -5.22 -0.73 0.62
C LYS A 18 -4.98 -1.31 -0.77
N VAL A 19 -4.74 -0.45 -1.77
CA VAL A 19 -4.44 -0.88 -3.14
C VAL A 19 -3.12 -1.64 -3.19
N ILE A 20 -2.07 -1.13 -2.52
CA ILE A 20 -0.78 -1.81 -2.47
C ILE A 20 -0.84 -3.14 -1.70
N GLU A 21 -1.58 -3.20 -0.59
CA GLU A 21 -1.83 -4.45 0.13
C GLU A 21 -2.54 -5.49 -0.77
N ALA A 22 -3.56 -5.08 -1.52
CA ALA A 22 -4.26 -5.97 -2.45
C ALA A 22 -3.33 -6.52 -3.56
N VAL A 23 -2.34 -5.73 -4.01
CA VAL A 23 -1.31 -6.20 -4.96
C VAL A 23 -0.40 -7.24 -4.30
N CYS A 24 0.07 -6.97 -3.09
CA CYS A 24 0.93 -7.90 -2.34
C CYS A 24 0.24 -9.21 -1.99
N GLU A 25 -1.08 -9.17 -1.79
CA GLU A 25 -1.92 -10.34 -1.50
C GLU A 25 -2.51 -10.97 -2.76
N HIS A 26 -1.98 -10.60 -3.94
CA HIS A 26 -2.36 -11.12 -5.26
C HIS A 26 -3.85 -11.01 -5.61
N ARG A 27 -4.59 -10.13 -4.94
CA ARG A 27 -6.00 -9.82 -5.23
C ARG A 27 -6.19 -8.74 -6.30
N LEU A 28 -5.13 -8.00 -6.63
CA LEU A 28 -5.14 -6.96 -7.64
C LEU A 28 -3.86 -7.00 -8.46
N THR A 29 -3.96 -6.85 -9.79
CA THR A 29 -2.77 -6.82 -10.65
C THR A 29 -2.07 -5.46 -10.58
N MET A 30 -0.77 -5.43 -10.90
CA MET A 30 0.02 -4.18 -10.91
C MET A 30 -0.54 -3.15 -11.91
N VAL A 31 -1.01 -3.61 -13.07
CA VAL A 31 -1.67 -2.76 -14.08
C VAL A 31 -2.91 -2.08 -13.52
N ARG A 32 -3.80 -2.85 -12.87
CA ARG A 32 -5.03 -2.29 -12.27
C ARG A 32 -4.74 -1.35 -11.09
N ALA A 33 -3.69 -1.63 -10.32
CA ALA A 33 -3.26 -0.74 -9.26
C ALA A 33 -2.68 0.58 -9.79
N ALA A 34 -1.93 0.51 -10.89
CA ALA A 34 -1.41 1.68 -11.61
C ALA A 34 -2.54 2.59 -12.12
N GLU A 35 -3.56 2.00 -12.75
CA GLU A 35 -4.76 2.73 -13.19
C GLU A 35 -5.48 3.42 -12.03
N ARG A 36 -5.73 2.71 -10.92
CA ARG A 36 -6.45 3.26 -9.76
C ARG A 36 -5.72 4.39 -9.06
N LEU A 37 -4.39 4.29 -8.98
CA LEU A 37 -3.58 5.28 -8.28
C LEU A 37 -3.05 6.39 -9.19
N GLY A 38 -3.30 6.31 -10.51
CA GLY A 38 -2.74 7.24 -11.48
C GLY A 38 -1.20 7.20 -11.51
N LEU A 39 -0.61 6.02 -11.30
CA LEU A 39 0.84 5.81 -11.24
C LEU A 39 1.29 4.84 -12.33
N CYS A 40 2.59 4.82 -12.63
CA CYS A 40 3.14 3.79 -13.50
C CYS A 40 3.45 2.48 -12.74
N GLU A 41 3.45 1.36 -13.45
CA GLU A 41 3.69 0.02 -12.84
C GLU A 41 5.02 -0.06 -12.06
N ARG A 42 6.06 0.66 -12.50
CA ARG A 42 7.34 0.72 -11.79
C ARG A 42 7.22 1.39 -10.42
N GLN A 43 6.38 2.42 -10.30
CA GLN A 43 6.09 3.07 -9.01
C GLN A 43 5.31 2.11 -8.11
N ILE A 44 4.33 1.39 -8.65
CA ILE A 44 3.57 0.36 -7.93
C ILE A 44 4.50 -0.75 -7.41
N SER A 45 5.36 -1.29 -8.27
CA SER A 45 6.32 -2.34 -7.90
C SER A 45 7.24 -1.89 -6.75
N ARG A 46 7.73 -0.65 -6.79
CA ARG A 46 8.55 -0.06 -5.71
C ARG A 46 7.76 0.07 -4.40
N LEU A 47 6.50 0.49 -4.47
CA LEU A 47 5.63 0.60 -3.29
C LEU A 47 5.33 -0.78 -2.68
N ALA A 48 5.02 -1.78 -3.50
CA ALA A 48 4.78 -3.15 -3.05
C ALA A 48 6.01 -3.74 -2.34
N ARG A 49 7.21 -3.56 -2.91
CA ARG A 49 8.48 -3.99 -2.26
C ARG A 49 8.67 -3.33 -0.89
N ARG A 50 8.41 -2.03 -0.79
CA ARG A 50 8.49 -1.30 0.49
C ARG A 50 7.47 -1.80 1.50
N TYR A 51 6.23 -2.04 1.06
CA TYR A 51 5.17 -2.55 1.90
C TYR A 51 5.52 -3.92 2.50
N VAL A 52 6.03 -4.85 1.69
CA VAL A 52 6.46 -6.19 2.16
C VAL A 52 7.66 -6.10 3.09
N CYS A 53 8.64 -5.24 2.80
CA CYS A 53 9.79 -5.00 3.67
C CYS A 53 9.34 -4.49 5.05
N GLY A 54 8.41 -3.53 5.09
CA GLY A 54 7.83 -3.01 6.33
C GLY A 54 7.03 -4.04 7.11
N LYS A 55 6.21 -4.87 6.45
CA LYS A 55 5.40 -5.92 7.11
C LYS A 55 6.24 -6.98 7.82
N ARG A 56 7.51 -7.19 7.43
CA ARG A 56 8.41 -8.18 8.06
C ARG A 56 9.12 -7.65 9.31
N SER A 57 9.11 -6.34 9.52
CA SER A 57 9.84 -5.68 10.61
C SER A 57 8.96 -5.31 11.80
N GLY A 58 7.68 -5.70 11.79
CA GLY A 58 6.69 -5.43 12.84
C GLY A 58 6.14 -6.70 13.46
#